data_AF-A0A511MY49-F1
#
_entry.id   AF-A0A511MY49-F1
#
_cell.length_a   1.000
_cell.length_b   1.000
_cell.length_c   1.000
_cell.angle_alpha   90.00
_cell.angle_beta   90.00
_cell.angle_gamma   90.00
#
_symmetry.space_group_name_H-M   'P 1'
#
loop_
_entity.id
_entity.type
_entity.pdbx_description
1 polymer ?
#
loop_
_entity_poly.entity_id
_entity_poly.type
_entity_poly.pdbx_seq_one_letter_code
_entity_poly.pdbx_strand_id
1 'polypeptide(L)'
;MKTTIRKTLIRSGVLLVGTAGVLALWQTVYLGGTAKTIEGTPHTLQTQPGVPAGHEELIATALQDAQKYFQDVLKTEVPQPVRVQLASISPCVPLQALGQPATAVANKNSICINSTRSLWKKVLKNEPTLGLTIVAHEHFHNLQGQLGCLPKGNAHEYRWWVEGTATYVGWQTEVHAGRVTPDEVEQEMRSWGAMRPDLKPLKAYETSMPGDPEYALAYRAVDRLVKRAGAASLGQFCQQVGQKLPWKTAFEKAFGVSVEDFYQRFEADRKTHF
;
A
#
# COMPACT_ATOMS: atom_id res chain seq x y z
N MET A 1 78.77 -9.75 6.24
CA MET A 1 77.54 -9.29 5.55
C MET A 1 76.35 -9.61 6.43
N LYS A 2 75.78 -8.61 7.11
CA LYS A 2 74.69 -8.78 8.07
C LYS A 2 73.34 -8.49 7.42
N THR A 3 72.41 -9.37 7.74
CA THR A 3 71.00 -9.51 7.40
C THR A 3 70.15 -8.26 7.65
N THR A 4 69.23 -7.97 6.72
CA THR A 4 68.10 -7.07 6.94
C THR A 4 66.81 -7.77 6.52
N ILE A 5 66.04 -8.27 7.49
CA ILE A 5 64.61 -8.57 7.34
C ILE A 5 63.90 -7.87 8.50
N ARG A 6 63.09 -6.87 8.18
CA ARG A 6 61.87 -6.49 8.93
C ARG A 6 61.21 -5.32 8.20
N LYS A 7 60.05 -5.58 7.57
CA LYS A 7 58.92 -4.64 7.41
C LYS A 7 57.78 -5.34 6.68
N THR A 8 57.00 -6.13 7.41
CA THR A 8 55.65 -6.53 6.99
C THR A 8 54.85 -6.73 8.27
N LEU A 9 54.01 -5.75 8.65
CA LEU A 9 52.88 -5.90 9.59
C LEU A 9 52.25 -4.55 9.98
N ILE A 10 51.90 -3.68 9.03
CA ILE A 10 50.95 -2.57 9.31
C ILE A 10 50.17 -2.26 8.03
N ARG A 11 49.20 -3.10 7.63
CA ARG A 11 48.20 -2.70 6.62
C ARG A 11 46.83 -3.40 6.70
N SER A 12 46.60 -4.32 7.63
CA SER A 12 45.33 -5.07 7.73
C SER A 12 44.32 -4.53 8.75
N GLY A 13 44.61 -3.42 9.45
CA GLY A 13 43.75 -2.90 10.52
C GLY A 13 42.71 -1.86 10.11
N VAL A 14 42.80 -1.27 8.92
CA VAL A 14 41.97 -0.10 8.53
C VAL A 14 40.71 -0.50 7.74
N LEU A 15 40.65 -1.71 7.17
CA LEU A 15 39.51 -2.14 6.36
C LEU A 15 38.35 -2.79 7.15
N LEU A 16 38.61 -3.27 8.38
CA LEU A 16 37.61 -3.95 9.22
C LEU A 16 36.83 -3.01 10.15
N VAL A 17 37.37 -1.83 10.46
CA VAL A 17 36.70 -0.83 11.33
C VAL A 17 35.62 -0.06 10.56
N GLY A 18 35.81 0.13 9.24
CA GLY A 18 34.82 0.80 8.38
C GLY A 18 33.53 0.00 8.19
N THR A 19 33.61 -1.33 8.07
CA THR A 19 32.42 -2.18 7.84
C THR A 19 31.62 -2.40 9.12
N ALA A 20 32.28 -2.59 10.27
CA ALA A 20 31.61 -2.71 11.56
C ALA A 20 30.92 -1.41 11.99
N GLY A 21 31.55 -0.25 11.75
CA GLY A 21 30.95 1.05 12.01
C GLY A 21 29.72 1.33 11.15
N VAL A 22 29.77 1.00 9.85
CA VAL A 22 28.62 1.12 8.95
C VAL A 22 27.51 0.14 9.33
N LEU A 23 27.81 -1.10 9.71
CA LEU A 23 26.80 -2.05 10.19
C LEU A 23 26.16 -1.61 11.51
N ALA A 24 26.93 -1.08 12.46
CA ALA A 24 26.42 -0.61 13.74
C ALA A 24 25.54 0.65 13.57
N LEU A 25 25.96 1.59 12.72
CA LEU A 25 25.11 2.74 12.35
C LEU A 25 23.84 2.26 11.63
N TRP A 26 23.97 1.28 10.74
CA TRP A 26 22.85 0.70 10.01
C TRP A 26 21.86 0.00 10.93
N GLN A 27 22.32 -0.80 11.89
CA GLN A 27 21.46 -1.40 12.91
C GLN A 27 20.82 -0.33 13.79
N THR A 28 21.56 0.68 14.22
CA THR A 28 21.00 1.72 15.11
C THR A 28 20.00 2.63 14.39
N VAL A 29 20.17 2.86 13.09
CA VAL A 29 19.31 3.75 12.31
C VAL A 29 18.11 3.02 11.71
N TYR A 30 18.30 1.81 11.18
CA TYR A 30 17.21 1.04 10.56
C TYR A 30 16.50 0.10 11.53
N LEU A 31 17.19 -0.40 12.56
CA LEU A 31 16.61 -1.28 13.59
C LEU A 31 16.46 -0.59 14.95
N GLY A 32 17.05 0.58 15.15
CA GLY A 32 16.81 1.38 16.34
C GLY A 32 15.45 2.05 16.28
N GLY A 33 14.76 2.09 17.42
CA GLY A 33 13.41 2.60 17.52
C GLY A 33 12.63 1.98 18.68
N THR A 34 11.44 2.49 18.90
CA THR A 34 10.45 1.86 19.79
C THR A 34 9.62 0.87 18.98
N ALA A 35 9.21 -0.23 19.61
CA ALA A 35 8.26 -1.17 19.04
C ALA A 35 7.06 -1.29 19.97
N LYS A 36 5.84 -1.17 19.43
CA LYS A 36 4.61 -1.37 20.20
C LYS A 36 3.57 -2.11 19.37
N THR A 37 2.83 -3.02 19.99
CA THR A 37 1.65 -3.62 19.37
C THR A 37 0.53 -2.58 19.35
N ILE A 38 -0.21 -2.51 18.24
CA ILE A 38 -1.40 -1.68 18.14
C ILE A 38 -2.59 -2.53 18.59
N GLU A 39 -3.19 -2.16 19.73
CA GLU A 39 -4.31 -2.86 20.33
C GLU A 39 -5.48 -3.04 19.35
N GLY A 40 -6.07 -4.25 19.35
CA GLY A 40 -7.19 -4.60 18.48
C GLY A 40 -6.81 -4.87 17.03
N THR A 41 -5.52 -4.95 16.68
CA THR A 41 -5.06 -5.16 15.30
C THR A 41 -3.91 -6.18 15.22
N PRO A 42 -3.61 -6.77 14.05
CA PRO A 42 -2.47 -7.68 13.88
C PRO A 42 -1.11 -6.96 13.76
N HIS A 43 -1.00 -5.68 14.14
CA HIS A 43 0.16 -4.84 13.84
C HIS A 43 1.13 -4.67 14.99
N THR A 44 2.42 -4.71 14.65
CA THR A 44 3.50 -4.16 15.49
C THR A 44 4.09 -2.94 14.81
N LEU A 45 3.93 -1.78 15.44
CA LEU A 45 4.47 -0.50 14.99
C LEU A 45 5.91 -0.33 15.48
N GLN A 46 6.83 -0.13 14.54
CA GLN A 46 8.23 0.21 14.77
C GLN A 46 8.45 1.66 14.35
N THR A 47 8.90 2.50 15.29
CA THR A 47 9.13 3.93 15.07
C THR A 47 10.60 4.25 15.13
N GLN A 48 11.17 4.75 14.03
CA GLN A 48 12.55 5.23 14.03
C GLN A 48 12.69 6.54 14.83
N PRO A 49 13.88 6.80 15.41
CA PRO A 49 14.19 8.11 15.98
C PRO A 49 13.96 9.25 14.97
N GLY A 50 13.36 10.36 15.42
CA GLY A 50 13.11 11.54 14.59
C GLY A 50 11.80 11.53 13.80
N VAL A 51 10.96 10.50 13.95
CA VAL A 51 9.56 10.55 13.49
C VAL A 51 8.83 11.67 14.26
N PRO A 52 8.07 12.56 13.58
CA PRO A 52 7.35 13.64 14.25
C PRO A 52 6.28 13.12 15.22
N ALA A 53 6.03 13.90 16.28
CA ALA A 53 4.97 13.61 17.25
C ALA A 53 3.59 13.50 16.56
N GLY A 54 2.71 12.66 17.10
CA GLY A 54 1.36 12.42 16.59
C GLY A 54 1.29 11.46 15.39
N HIS A 55 2.39 11.20 14.68
CA HIS A 55 2.37 10.24 13.57
C HIS A 55 2.03 8.82 14.04
N GLU A 56 2.57 8.36 15.18
CA GLU A 56 2.24 7.03 15.69
C GLU A 56 0.76 6.85 15.99
N GLU A 57 0.11 7.88 16.53
CA GLU A 57 -1.31 7.88 16.84
C GLU A 57 -2.14 7.87 15.56
N LEU A 58 -1.77 8.68 14.56
CA LEU A 58 -2.42 8.67 13.25
C LEU A 58 -2.35 7.28 12.59
N ILE A 59 -1.18 6.64 12.61
CA ILE A 59 -1.03 5.29 12.05
C ILE A 59 -1.85 4.27 12.83
N ALA A 60 -1.83 4.33 14.16
CA ALA A 60 -2.61 3.42 15.00
C ALA A 60 -4.12 3.54 14.70
N THR A 61 -4.63 4.77 14.67
CA THR A 61 -6.04 5.07 14.36
C THR A 61 -6.43 4.52 12.98
N ALA A 62 -5.67 4.83 11.92
CA ALA A 62 -6.00 4.35 10.58
C ALA A 62 -6.02 2.81 10.49
N LEU A 63 -5.10 2.13 11.16
CA LEU A 63 -5.04 0.65 11.15
C LEU A 63 -6.20 0.03 11.96
N GLN A 64 -6.61 0.67 13.06
CA GLN A 64 -7.76 0.25 13.85
C GLN A 64 -9.05 0.42 13.05
N ASP A 65 -9.24 1.54 12.36
CA ASP A 65 -10.41 1.78 11.52
C ASP A 65 -10.45 0.83 10.33
N ALA A 66 -9.32 0.62 9.65
CA ALA A 66 -9.23 -0.32 8.54
C ALA A 66 -9.56 -1.74 9.00
N GLN A 67 -9.03 -2.17 10.15
CA GLN A 67 -9.36 -3.48 10.72
C GLN A 67 -10.87 -3.60 11.03
N LYS A 68 -11.47 -2.56 11.59
CA LYS A 68 -12.91 -2.51 11.85
C LYS A 68 -13.71 -2.59 10.55
N TYR A 69 -13.32 -1.85 9.51
CA TYR A 69 -13.96 -1.92 8.19
C TYR A 69 -13.81 -3.31 7.55
N PHE A 70 -12.65 -3.97 7.71
CA PHE A 70 -12.44 -5.33 7.17
C PHE A 70 -13.42 -6.32 7.82
N GLN A 71 -13.59 -6.23 9.15
CA GLN A 71 -14.50 -7.09 9.90
C GLN A 71 -15.98 -6.77 9.63
N ASP A 72 -16.35 -5.49 9.69
CA ASP A 72 -17.74 -5.04 9.61
C ASP A 72 -18.29 -5.10 8.18
N VAL A 73 -17.47 -4.76 7.18
CA VAL A 73 -17.92 -4.59 5.79
C VAL A 73 -17.39 -5.69 4.87
N LEU A 74 -16.08 -5.98 4.91
CA LEU A 74 -15.48 -7.00 4.04
C LEU A 74 -15.70 -8.42 4.55
N LYS A 75 -16.12 -8.58 5.82
CA LYS A 75 -16.31 -9.88 6.50
C LYS A 75 -15.06 -10.75 6.46
N THR A 76 -13.90 -10.12 6.61
CA THR A 76 -12.59 -10.77 6.60
C THR A 76 -11.60 -10.00 7.47
N GLU A 77 -10.40 -10.52 7.65
CA GLU A 77 -9.31 -9.86 8.36
C GLU A 77 -7.96 -10.29 7.82
N VAL A 78 -6.89 -9.58 8.19
CA VAL A 78 -5.52 -9.94 7.83
C VAL A 78 -5.06 -11.12 8.69
N PRO A 79 -4.85 -12.34 8.12
CA PRO A 79 -4.70 -13.56 8.91
C PRO A 79 -3.40 -13.70 9.71
N GLN A 80 -2.37 -12.91 9.40
CA GLN A 80 -1.03 -13.02 9.96
C GLN A 80 -0.51 -11.65 10.42
N PRO A 81 0.36 -11.60 11.43
CA PRO A 81 0.92 -10.36 11.93
C PRO A 81 1.61 -9.52 10.83
N VAL A 82 1.45 -8.20 10.94
CA VAL A 82 2.03 -7.21 10.02
C VAL A 82 2.97 -6.29 10.78
N ARG A 83 4.17 -6.10 10.24
CA ARG A 83 5.13 -5.12 10.77
C ARG A 83 4.91 -3.76 10.10
N VAL A 84 4.71 -2.71 10.89
CA VAL A 84 4.55 -1.35 10.39
C VAL A 84 5.78 -0.55 10.75
N GLN A 85 6.49 -0.02 9.76
CA GLN A 85 7.67 0.81 9.97
C GLN A 85 7.33 2.28 9.69
N LEU A 86 7.42 3.13 10.70
CA LEU A 86 7.50 4.58 10.54
C LEU A 86 8.98 4.95 10.34
N ALA A 87 9.36 5.24 9.10
CA ALA A 87 10.73 5.57 8.75
C ALA A 87 10.96 7.08 8.82
N SER A 88 12.01 7.51 9.53
CA SER A 88 12.47 8.91 9.53
C SER A 88 13.51 9.18 8.44
N ILE A 89 14.04 8.13 7.81
CA ILE A 89 14.97 8.21 6.68
C ILE A 89 14.39 7.43 5.51
N SER A 90 14.38 8.08 4.33
CA SER A 90 14.01 7.45 3.06
C SER A 90 15.26 6.85 2.41
N PRO A 91 15.16 5.69 1.73
CA PRO A 91 13.95 4.90 1.51
C PRO A 91 13.60 3.93 2.65
N CYS A 92 12.30 3.64 2.73
CA CYS A 92 11.68 2.61 3.54
C CYS A 92 12.30 1.21 3.44
N VAL A 93 12.91 0.88 2.29
CA VAL A 93 13.63 -0.38 2.09
C VAL A 93 15.06 -0.06 1.66
N PRO A 94 16.08 -0.62 2.31
CA PRO A 94 17.46 -0.53 1.82
C PRO A 94 17.52 -0.97 0.36
N LEU A 95 18.19 -0.19 -0.50
CA LEU A 95 18.28 -0.43 -1.95
C LEU A 95 16.99 -0.23 -2.76
N GLN A 96 15.92 0.33 -2.17
CA GLN A 96 14.81 0.84 -2.99
C GLN A 96 15.38 1.92 -3.93
N ALA A 97 15.08 1.80 -5.22
CA ALA A 97 15.58 2.74 -6.21
C ALA A 97 15.28 4.18 -5.78
N LEU A 98 16.32 5.01 -5.74
CA LEU A 98 16.19 6.45 -5.50
C LEU A 98 15.20 7.01 -6.55
N GLY A 99 14.13 7.67 -6.10
CA GLY A 99 13.14 8.29 -6.98
C GLY A 99 11.75 7.64 -7.02
N GLN A 100 11.49 6.53 -6.31
CA GLN A 100 10.12 6.05 -6.13
C GLN A 100 9.30 7.10 -5.35
N PRO A 101 8.21 7.68 -5.91
CA PRO A 101 7.47 8.79 -5.30
C PRO A 101 6.58 8.37 -4.12
N ALA A 102 6.37 7.08 -3.92
CA ALA A 102 5.43 6.54 -2.94
C ALA A 102 5.73 7.04 -1.51
N THR A 103 4.70 7.54 -0.83
CA THR A 103 4.74 7.99 0.57
C THR A 103 4.75 6.80 1.53
N ALA A 104 4.10 5.71 1.15
CA ALA A 104 4.09 4.43 1.85
C ALA A 104 4.22 3.26 0.86
N VAL A 105 4.57 2.09 1.36
CA VAL A 105 4.66 0.84 0.58
C VAL A 105 4.26 -0.33 1.47
N ALA A 106 3.53 -1.28 0.91
CA ALA A 106 3.21 -2.53 1.57
C ALA A 106 3.62 -3.77 0.77
N ASN A 107 3.81 -4.86 1.50
CA ASN A 107 3.75 -6.23 0.97
C ASN A 107 2.85 -7.07 1.87
N LYS A 108 2.79 -8.39 1.72
CA LYS A 108 1.90 -9.24 2.54
C LYS A 108 2.08 -9.09 4.07
N ASN A 109 3.29 -8.81 4.58
CA ASN A 109 3.60 -8.87 6.01
C ASN A 109 4.20 -7.56 6.55
N SER A 110 4.25 -6.50 5.76
CA SER A 110 4.75 -5.22 6.24
C SER A 110 4.15 -4.03 5.52
N ILE A 111 4.03 -2.93 6.25
CA ILE A 111 3.83 -1.58 5.74
C ILE A 111 5.06 -0.76 6.12
N CYS A 112 5.53 0.10 5.23
CA CYS A 112 6.49 1.12 5.58
C CYS A 112 6.02 2.50 5.11
N ILE A 113 6.14 3.49 6.00
CA ILE A 113 5.65 4.85 5.80
C ILE A 113 6.83 5.80 5.95
N ASN A 114 7.12 6.56 4.90
CA ASN A 114 8.22 7.53 4.88
C ASN A 114 7.75 8.85 5.55
N SER A 115 7.73 8.85 6.88
CA SER A 115 7.18 9.94 7.71
C SER A 115 7.84 11.31 7.50
N THR A 116 9.08 11.34 7.01
CA THR A 116 9.86 12.58 6.86
C THR A 116 9.85 13.14 5.44
N ARG A 117 9.30 12.42 4.46
CA ARG A 117 9.20 12.91 3.07
C ARG A 117 8.33 14.16 3.01
N SER A 118 8.73 15.11 2.16
CA SER A 118 8.01 16.37 1.96
C SER A 118 6.57 16.16 1.51
N LEU A 119 6.34 15.18 0.62
CA LEU A 119 4.99 14.83 0.17
C LEU A 119 4.10 14.34 1.32
N TRP A 120 4.59 13.41 2.16
CA TRP A 120 3.84 12.95 3.33
C TRP A 120 3.55 14.08 4.32
N LYS A 121 4.53 14.92 4.62
CA LYS A 121 4.34 16.11 5.47
C LYS A 121 3.29 17.06 4.89
N LYS A 122 3.27 17.25 3.57
CA LYS A 122 2.29 18.09 2.88
C LYS A 122 0.89 17.49 2.99
N VAL A 123 0.74 16.18 2.76
CA VAL A 123 -0.52 15.46 2.93
C VAL A 123 -1.03 15.63 4.35
N LEU A 124 -0.24 15.29 5.37
CA LEU A 124 -0.71 15.41 6.76
C LEU A 124 -1.05 16.84 7.18
N LYS A 125 -0.37 17.85 6.61
CA LYS A 125 -0.64 19.25 6.91
C LYS A 125 -1.93 19.76 6.29
N ASN A 126 -2.21 19.37 5.03
CA ASN A 126 -3.28 19.98 4.24
C ASN A 126 -4.52 19.09 4.16
N GLU A 127 -4.33 17.77 4.19
CA GLU A 127 -5.33 16.73 3.91
C GLU A 127 -5.11 15.54 4.87
N PRO A 128 -5.30 15.72 6.19
CA PRO A 128 -5.02 14.67 7.17
C PRO A 128 -5.82 13.38 6.93
N THR A 129 -7.05 13.50 6.43
CA THR A 129 -7.87 12.35 6.03
C THR A 129 -7.21 11.53 4.92
N LEU A 130 -6.60 12.17 3.92
CA LEU A 130 -5.85 11.44 2.88
C LEU A 130 -4.68 10.66 3.50
N GLY A 131 -4.06 11.17 4.56
CA GLY A 131 -3.07 10.43 5.34
C GLY A 131 -3.61 9.13 5.91
N LEU A 132 -4.80 9.16 6.53
CA LEU A 132 -5.48 7.96 7.05
C LEU A 132 -5.85 6.99 5.92
N THR A 133 -6.45 7.51 4.84
CA THR A 133 -6.79 6.77 3.62
C THR A 133 -5.59 6.00 3.06
N ILE A 134 -4.42 6.64 2.97
CA ILE A 134 -3.18 6.01 2.47
C ILE A 134 -2.78 4.83 3.36
N VAL A 135 -2.89 4.96 4.69
CA VAL A 135 -2.53 3.87 5.61
C VAL A 135 -3.49 2.69 5.46
N ALA A 136 -4.79 2.96 5.36
CA ALA A 136 -5.81 1.94 5.11
C ALA A 136 -5.63 1.26 3.74
N HIS A 137 -5.25 2.02 2.70
CA HIS A 137 -4.88 1.52 1.37
C HIS A 137 -3.73 0.51 1.46
N GLU A 138 -2.62 0.89 2.11
CA GLU A 138 -1.48 -0.01 2.30
C GLU A 138 -1.82 -1.23 3.16
N HIS A 139 -2.71 -1.09 4.14
CA HIS A 139 -3.16 -2.21 4.93
C HIS A 139 -3.97 -3.22 4.10
N PHE A 140 -4.79 -2.73 3.15
CA PHE A 140 -5.50 -3.60 2.22
C PHE A 140 -4.53 -4.39 1.31
N HIS A 141 -3.38 -3.83 0.95
CA HIS A 141 -2.33 -4.60 0.26
C HIS A 141 -1.77 -5.74 1.13
N ASN A 142 -1.70 -5.59 2.46
CA ASN A 142 -1.36 -6.73 3.33
C ASN A 142 -2.41 -7.84 3.19
N LEU A 143 -3.71 -7.47 3.26
CA LEU A 143 -4.81 -8.43 3.09
C LEU A 143 -4.72 -9.14 1.74
N GLN A 144 -4.58 -8.38 0.64
CA GLN A 144 -4.41 -8.95 -0.70
C GLN A 144 -3.22 -9.91 -0.77
N GLY A 145 -2.09 -9.53 -0.15
CA GLY A 145 -0.88 -10.35 -0.14
C GLY A 145 -0.99 -11.62 0.68
N GLN A 146 -1.74 -11.59 1.79
CA GLN A 146 -1.94 -12.76 2.65
C GLN A 146 -3.04 -13.69 2.13
N LEU A 147 -4.08 -13.15 1.48
CA LEU A 147 -5.10 -13.95 0.78
C LEU A 147 -4.61 -14.50 -0.56
N GLY A 148 -3.56 -13.91 -1.14
CA GLY A 148 -2.83 -14.47 -2.29
C GLY A 148 -3.15 -13.83 -3.64
N CYS A 149 -3.82 -12.67 -3.65
CA CYS A 149 -4.20 -11.94 -4.87
C CYS A 149 -3.35 -10.69 -5.14
N LEU A 150 -2.35 -10.40 -4.29
CA LEU A 150 -1.33 -9.41 -4.63
C LEU A 150 -0.33 -10.06 -5.61
N PRO A 151 -0.25 -9.62 -6.87
CA PRO A 151 0.65 -10.22 -7.85
C PRO A 151 2.12 -10.13 -7.42
N LYS A 152 2.91 -11.16 -7.69
CA LYS A 152 4.34 -11.24 -7.33
C LYS A 152 5.22 -11.07 -8.57
N GLY A 153 6.37 -10.43 -8.39
CA GLY A 153 7.37 -10.27 -9.45
C GLY A 153 6.84 -9.46 -10.63
N ASN A 154 7.18 -9.88 -11.86
CA ASN A 154 6.78 -9.19 -13.09
C ASN A 154 5.36 -9.57 -13.55
N ALA A 155 4.65 -10.42 -12.81
CA ALA A 155 3.24 -10.68 -13.07
C ALA A 155 2.45 -9.45 -12.65
N HIS A 156 2.11 -8.60 -13.60
CA HIS A 156 1.29 -7.42 -13.40
C HIS A 156 -0.10 -7.70 -13.96
N GLU A 157 -0.75 -8.78 -13.55
CA GLU A 157 -2.11 -9.03 -14.01
C GLU A 157 -3.07 -8.18 -13.14
N TYR A 158 -4.10 -7.60 -13.74
CA TYR A 158 -5.19 -6.85 -13.07
C TYR A 158 -4.74 -5.75 -12.08
N ARG A 159 -3.69 -4.98 -12.41
CA ARG A 159 -3.17 -3.88 -11.59
C ARG A 159 -4.21 -2.81 -11.26
N TRP A 160 -5.07 -2.43 -12.20
CA TRP A 160 -6.20 -1.54 -11.88
C TRP A 160 -7.06 -2.10 -10.74
N TRP A 161 -7.29 -3.41 -10.70
CA TRP A 161 -8.09 -4.01 -9.63
C TRP A 161 -7.32 -3.95 -8.32
N VAL A 162 -6.02 -4.28 -8.31
CA VAL A 162 -5.18 -4.24 -7.10
C VAL A 162 -5.14 -2.85 -6.47
N GLU A 163 -4.79 -1.84 -7.25
CA GLU A 163 -4.65 -0.46 -6.76
C GLU A 163 -6.01 0.21 -6.55
N GLY A 164 -6.97 -0.05 -7.45
CA GLY A 164 -8.33 0.47 -7.35
C GLY A 164 -9.07 -0.06 -6.13
N THR A 165 -8.87 -1.34 -5.76
CA THR A 165 -9.50 -1.90 -4.56
C THR A 165 -8.86 -1.40 -3.28
N ALA A 166 -7.54 -1.23 -3.25
CA ALA A 166 -6.87 -0.59 -2.14
C ALA A 166 -7.32 0.87 -1.97
N THR A 167 -7.46 1.62 -3.07
CA THR A 167 -7.96 3.00 -3.05
C THR A 167 -9.41 3.05 -2.58
N TYR A 168 -10.25 2.14 -3.08
CA TYR A 168 -11.64 2.00 -2.67
C TYR A 168 -11.75 1.74 -1.17
N VAL A 169 -11.05 0.73 -0.68
CA VAL A 169 -11.08 0.35 0.73
C VAL A 169 -10.51 1.45 1.63
N GLY A 170 -9.47 2.16 1.19
CA GLY A 170 -8.94 3.31 1.91
C GLY A 170 -10.01 4.37 2.16
N TRP A 171 -10.67 4.84 1.10
CA TRP A 171 -11.71 5.85 1.24
C TRP A 171 -12.97 5.35 1.97
N GLN A 172 -13.38 4.11 1.71
CA GLN A 172 -14.56 3.55 2.39
C GLN A 172 -14.31 3.27 3.88
N THR A 173 -13.05 3.09 4.29
CA THR A 173 -12.68 3.06 5.72
C THR A 173 -12.99 4.41 6.36
N GLU A 174 -12.64 5.53 5.71
CA GLU A 174 -12.91 6.87 6.24
C GLU A 174 -14.40 7.23 6.22
N VAL A 175 -15.15 6.76 5.21
CA VAL A 175 -16.62 6.85 5.20
C VAL A 175 -17.22 6.08 6.36
N HIS A 176 -16.77 4.84 6.59
CA HIS A 176 -17.25 3.99 7.68
C HIS A 176 -16.91 4.56 9.06
N ALA A 177 -15.77 5.23 9.19
CA ALA A 177 -15.37 5.94 10.41
C ALA A 177 -16.10 7.30 10.60
N GLY A 178 -16.92 7.73 9.63
CA GLY A 178 -17.68 8.97 9.69
C GLY A 178 -16.85 10.24 9.51
N ARG A 179 -15.66 10.15 8.92
CA ARG A 179 -14.76 11.31 8.68
C ARG A 179 -15.04 12.04 7.38
N VAL A 180 -15.56 11.32 6.40
CA VAL A 180 -15.99 11.84 5.11
C VAL A 180 -17.31 11.20 4.69
N THR A 181 -18.01 11.89 3.82
CA THR A 181 -19.24 11.42 3.18
C THR A 181 -18.92 10.77 1.82
N PRO A 182 -19.81 9.91 1.30
CA PRO A 182 -19.68 9.38 -0.06
C PRO A 182 -19.56 10.47 -1.13
N ASP A 183 -20.24 11.61 -0.96
CA ASP A 183 -20.22 12.73 -1.90
C ASP A 183 -18.86 13.45 -1.91
N GLU A 184 -18.22 13.61 -0.74
CA GLU A 184 -16.86 14.16 -0.64
C GLU A 184 -15.85 13.24 -1.31
N VAL A 185 -15.97 11.92 -1.14
CA VAL A 185 -15.11 10.95 -1.84
C VAL A 185 -15.30 11.03 -3.36
N GLU A 186 -16.55 11.15 -3.82
CA GLU A 186 -16.85 11.32 -5.24
C GLU A 186 -16.27 12.63 -5.81
N GLN A 187 -16.33 13.72 -5.07
CA GLN A 187 -15.68 14.98 -5.43
C GLN A 187 -14.15 14.83 -5.52
N GLU A 188 -13.55 14.08 -4.59
CA GLU A 188 -12.11 13.82 -4.59
C GLU A 188 -11.68 12.95 -5.77
N MET A 189 -12.44 11.92 -6.13
CA MET A 189 -12.15 11.12 -7.33
C MET A 189 -12.25 11.96 -8.61
N ARG A 190 -13.11 12.99 -8.63
CA ARG A 190 -13.16 13.96 -9.73
C ARG A 190 -11.94 14.88 -9.73
N SER A 191 -11.49 15.34 -8.56
CA SER A 191 -10.30 16.20 -8.42
C SER A 191 -9.03 15.46 -8.88
N TRP A 192 -8.96 14.15 -8.65
CA TRP A 192 -7.89 13.28 -9.14
C TRP A 192 -7.99 12.99 -10.65
N GLY A 193 -9.10 13.35 -11.30
CA GLY A 193 -9.24 13.28 -12.74
C GLY A 193 -9.90 12.01 -13.26
N ALA A 194 -10.76 11.33 -12.48
CA ALA A 194 -11.50 10.14 -12.95
C ALA A 194 -12.34 10.35 -14.23
N MET A 195 -12.62 11.61 -14.58
CA MET A 195 -13.47 12.03 -15.70
C MET A 195 -12.66 12.53 -16.90
N ARG A 196 -11.33 12.38 -16.85
CA ARG A 196 -10.45 12.88 -17.90
C ARG A 196 -10.72 12.14 -19.23
N PRO A 197 -10.96 12.86 -20.34
CA PRO A 197 -11.30 12.23 -21.62
C PRO A 197 -10.13 11.49 -22.26
N ASP A 198 -8.89 11.82 -21.87
CA ASP A 198 -7.66 11.21 -22.37
C ASP A 198 -7.29 9.89 -21.67
N LEU A 199 -8.08 9.45 -20.67
CA LEU A 199 -7.90 8.16 -20.03
C LEU A 199 -8.16 7.01 -21.02
N LYS A 200 -7.23 6.05 -21.01
CA LYS A 200 -7.36 4.81 -21.78
C LYS A 200 -8.51 3.97 -21.19
N PRO A 201 -9.06 3.01 -21.96
CA PRO A 201 -9.97 2.04 -21.41
C PRO A 201 -9.38 1.30 -20.20
N LEU A 202 -10.21 0.93 -19.20
CA LEU A 202 -9.79 0.28 -17.96
C LEU A 202 -8.89 -0.94 -18.20
N LYS A 203 -9.20 -1.74 -19.23
CA LYS A 203 -8.41 -2.90 -19.65
C LYS A 203 -6.93 -2.57 -19.95
N ALA A 204 -6.64 -1.36 -20.41
CA ALA A 204 -5.26 -0.93 -20.69
C ALA A 204 -4.41 -0.79 -19.41
N TYR A 205 -5.04 -0.75 -18.24
CA TYR A 205 -4.39 -0.63 -16.93
C TYR A 205 -4.31 -1.97 -16.20
N GLU A 206 -4.48 -3.09 -16.91
CA GLU A 206 -4.20 -4.41 -16.33
C GLU A 206 -2.76 -4.54 -15.85
N THR A 207 -1.78 -3.87 -16.48
CA THR A 207 -0.35 -4.05 -16.17
C THR A 207 0.35 -2.85 -15.56
N SER A 208 -0.28 -1.68 -15.53
CA SER A 208 0.33 -0.46 -14.99
C SER A 208 -0.72 0.55 -14.53
N MET A 209 -0.35 1.34 -13.52
CA MET A 209 -1.16 2.40 -12.93
C MET A 209 -0.26 3.63 -12.74
N PRO A 210 -0.17 4.53 -13.74
CA PRO A 210 0.87 5.55 -13.81
C PRO A 210 0.63 6.79 -12.93
N GLY A 211 -0.59 7.06 -12.47
CA GLY A 211 -0.85 8.20 -11.59
C GLY A 211 -2.30 8.32 -11.10
N ASP A 212 -2.57 9.42 -10.39
CA ASP A 212 -3.83 9.68 -9.69
C ASP A 212 -5.10 9.53 -10.55
N PRO A 213 -5.15 10.01 -11.82
CA PRO A 213 -6.33 9.83 -12.67
C PRO A 213 -6.71 8.37 -12.91
N GLU A 214 -5.71 7.51 -13.11
CA GLU A 214 -5.93 6.08 -13.26
C GLU A 214 -6.38 5.42 -11.97
N TYR A 215 -5.81 5.81 -10.82
CA TYR A 215 -6.27 5.32 -9.50
C TYR A 215 -7.73 5.70 -9.27
N ALA A 216 -8.12 6.93 -9.61
CA ALA A 216 -9.50 7.39 -9.48
C ALA A 216 -10.47 6.68 -10.45
N LEU A 217 -10.03 6.37 -11.68
CA LEU A 217 -10.80 5.54 -12.61
C LEU A 217 -10.98 4.11 -12.07
N ALA A 218 -9.91 3.52 -11.55
CA ALA A 218 -9.92 2.18 -10.99
C ALA A 218 -10.77 2.09 -9.71
N TYR A 219 -10.74 3.11 -8.85
CA TYR A 219 -11.65 3.26 -7.72
C TYR A 219 -13.11 3.15 -8.18
N ARG A 220 -13.50 3.90 -9.22
CA ARG A 220 -14.89 3.88 -9.73
C ARG A 220 -15.28 2.52 -10.32
N ALA A 221 -14.34 1.86 -10.98
CA ALA A 221 -14.57 0.50 -11.48
C ALA A 221 -14.86 -0.47 -10.32
N VAL A 222 -14.08 -0.38 -9.23
CA VAL A 222 -14.29 -1.19 -8.03
C VAL A 222 -15.59 -0.83 -7.32
N ASP A 223 -15.90 0.44 -7.16
CA ASP A 223 -17.17 0.90 -6.55
C ASP A 223 -18.38 0.28 -7.28
N ARG A 224 -18.35 0.20 -8.61
CA ARG A 224 -19.39 -0.47 -9.39
C ARG A 224 -19.44 -1.99 -9.17
N LEU A 225 -18.28 -2.65 -9.04
CA LEU A 225 -18.24 -4.07 -8.70
C LEU A 225 -18.82 -4.33 -7.32
N VAL A 226 -18.49 -3.48 -6.35
CA VAL A 226 -19.01 -3.59 -4.98
C VAL A 226 -20.52 -3.31 -4.94
N LYS A 227 -21.02 -2.30 -5.67
CA LYS A 227 -22.47 -2.06 -5.82
C LYS A 227 -23.21 -3.25 -6.44
N ARG A 228 -22.53 -4.03 -7.30
CA ARG A 228 -23.10 -5.23 -7.93
C ARG A 228 -23.09 -6.45 -7.01
N ALA A 229 -21.96 -6.74 -6.37
CA ALA A 229 -21.69 -8.03 -5.73
C ALA A 229 -21.50 -7.96 -4.20
N GLY A 230 -21.53 -6.75 -3.62
CA GLY A 230 -21.26 -6.49 -2.22
C GLY A 230 -19.76 -6.48 -1.91
N ALA A 231 -19.35 -5.75 -0.86
CA ALA A 231 -17.94 -5.51 -0.56
C ALA A 231 -17.16 -6.79 -0.18
N ALA A 232 -17.83 -7.79 0.39
CA ALA A 232 -17.24 -9.08 0.72
C ALA A 232 -16.69 -9.84 -0.51
N SER A 233 -17.21 -9.57 -1.72
CA SER A 233 -16.72 -10.14 -2.98
C SER A 233 -15.24 -9.82 -3.25
N LEU A 234 -14.74 -8.69 -2.73
CA LEU A 234 -13.32 -8.32 -2.86
C LEU A 234 -12.40 -9.36 -2.19
N GLY A 235 -12.76 -9.79 -0.97
CA GLY A 235 -12.04 -10.84 -0.24
C GLY A 235 -12.20 -12.21 -0.90
N GLN A 236 -13.39 -12.53 -1.41
CA GLN A 236 -13.66 -13.79 -2.12
C GLN A 236 -12.83 -13.92 -3.39
N PHE A 237 -12.72 -12.85 -4.20
CA PHE A 237 -11.82 -12.82 -5.34
C PHE A 237 -10.41 -13.18 -4.90
N CYS A 238 -9.94 -12.56 -3.82
CA CYS A 238 -8.58 -12.78 -3.36
C CYS A 238 -8.29 -14.20 -2.92
N GLN A 239 -9.19 -14.79 -2.15
CA GLN A 239 -9.10 -16.18 -1.71
C GLN A 239 -9.06 -17.15 -2.90
N GLN A 240 -9.90 -16.93 -3.90
CA GLN A 240 -9.95 -17.77 -5.10
C GLN A 240 -8.65 -17.71 -5.91
N VAL A 241 -8.08 -16.51 -6.09
CA VAL A 241 -6.76 -16.36 -6.73
C VAL A 241 -5.66 -17.02 -5.89
N GLY A 242 -5.70 -16.87 -4.57
CA GLY A 242 -4.78 -17.55 -3.65
C GLY A 242 -4.81 -19.07 -3.76
N GLN A 243 -5.99 -19.62 -4.01
CA GLN A 243 -6.24 -21.05 -4.30
C GLN A 243 -5.88 -21.47 -5.74
N LYS A 244 -5.15 -20.62 -6.48
CA LYS A 244 -4.65 -20.89 -7.84
C LYS A 244 -5.71 -20.93 -8.93
N LEU A 245 -6.91 -20.40 -8.67
CA LEU A 245 -7.87 -20.19 -9.74
C LEU A 245 -7.37 -19.07 -10.67
N PRO A 246 -7.43 -19.22 -12.00
CA PRO A 246 -7.11 -18.13 -12.92
C PRO A 246 -7.92 -16.89 -12.59
N TRP A 247 -7.27 -15.72 -12.55
CA TRP A 247 -7.89 -14.52 -11.98
C TRP A 247 -9.17 -14.11 -12.69
N LYS A 248 -9.29 -14.30 -14.01
CA LYS A 248 -10.54 -14.00 -14.75
C LYS A 248 -11.70 -14.89 -14.30
N THR A 249 -11.43 -16.17 -14.07
CA THR A 249 -12.42 -17.11 -13.52
C THR A 249 -12.76 -16.77 -12.07
N ALA A 250 -11.77 -16.38 -11.26
CA ALA A 250 -11.99 -15.90 -9.90
C ALA A 250 -12.83 -14.61 -9.87
N PHE A 251 -12.58 -13.70 -10.81
CA PHE A 251 -13.33 -12.46 -11.00
C PHE A 251 -14.80 -12.77 -11.30
N GLU A 252 -15.06 -13.62 -12.30
CA GLU A 252 -16.42 -13.98 -12.66
C GLU A 252 -17.18 -14.64 -11.51
N LYS A 253 -16.53 -15.56 -10.78
CA LYS A 253 -17.13 -16.19 -9.60
C LYS A 253 -17.41 -15.22 -8.46
N ALA A 254 -16.52 -14.27 -8.20
CA ALA A 254 -16.68 -13.30 -7.11
C ALA A 254 -17.72 -12.22 -7.44
N PHE A 255 -17.74 -11.73 -8.68
CA PHE A 255 -18.54 -10.55 -9.07
C PHE A 255 -19.78 -10.90 -9.92
N GLY A 256 -19.95 -12.17 -10.30
CA GLY A 256 -21.06 -12.64 -11.13
C GLY A 256 -21.10 -12.01 -12.52
N VAL A 257 -19.94 -11.63 -13.07
CA VAL A 257 -19.79 -11.06 -14.41
C VAL A 257 -18.38 -11.35 -14.93
N SER A 258 -18.26 -11.75 -16.20
CA SER A 258 -16.93 -11.92 -16.81
C SER A 258 -16.16 -10.59 -16.83
N VAL A 259 -14.83 -10.63 -16.77
CA VAL A 259 -14.05 -9.38 -16.79
C VAL A 259 -14.19 -8.66 -18.13
N GLU A 260 -14.31 -9.42 -19.23
CA GLU A 260 -14.53 -8.88 -20.56
C GLU A 260 -15.87 -8.12 -20.65
N ASP A 261 -16.97 -8.70 -20.13
CA ASP A 261 -18.27 -8.02 -20.11
C ASP A 261 -18.25 -6.80 -19.19
N PHE A 262 -17.56 -6.90 -18.05
CA PHE A 262 -17.39 -5.78 -17.14
C PHE A 262 -16.65 -4.63 -17.83
N TYR A 263 -15.54 -4.88 -18.52
CA TYR A 263 -14.81 -3.86 -19.27
C TYR A 263 -15.69 -3.18 -20.32
N GLN A 264 -16.43 -3.95 -21.10
CA GLN A 264 -17.29 -3.39 -22.15
C GLN A 264 -18.36 -2.47 -21.56
N ARG A 265 -19.04 -2.91 -20.50
CA ARG A 265 -20.10 -2.12 -19.83
C ARG A 265 -19.53 -0.89 -19.13
N PHE A 266 -18.43 -1.04 -18.41
CA PHE A 266 -17.78 0.07 -17.72
C PHE A 266 -17.37 1.17 -18.70
N GLU A 267 -16.78 0.82 -19.85
CA GLU A 267 -16.40 1.80 -20.87
C GLU A 267 -17.59 2.43 -21.59
N ALA A 268 -18.66 1.67 -21.82
CA ALA A 268 -19.89 2.22 -22.39
C ALA A 268 -20.47 3.29 -21.46
N ASP A 269 -20.61 2.96 -20.17
CA ASP A 269 -21.19 3.87 -19.19
C ASP A 269 -20.29 5.09 -18.92
N ARG A 270 -18.96 4.91 -18.98
CA ARG A 270 -18.01 6.01 -18.88
C ARG A 270 -18.23 7.05 -19.99
N LYS A 271 -18.54 6.62 -21.21
CA LYS A 271 -18.75 7.56 -22.33
C LYS A 271 -20.08 8.32 -22.26
N THR A 272 -21.06 7.80 -21.53
CA THR A 272 -22.42 8.38 -21.48
C THR A 272 -22.68 9.16 -20.20
N HIS A 273 -22.02 8.81 -19.11
CA HIS A 273 -22.31 9.37 -17.79
C HIS A 273 -21.12 10.10 -17.16
N PHE A 274 -19.92 9.97 -17.73
CA PHE A 274 -18.74 10.68 -17.26
C PHE A 274 -18.31 11.76 -18.27
#